data_AF-A0A7S0JNQ8-F1
#
_entry.id   AF-A0A7S0JNQ8-F1
#
_cell.length_a   1.000
_cell.length_b   1.000
_cell.length_c   1.000
_cell.angle_alpha   90.00
_cell.angle_beta   90.00
_cell.angle_gamma   90.00
#
_symmetry.space_group_name_H-M   'P 1'
#
loop_
_entity.id
_entity.type
_entity.pdbx_description
1 polymer ?
#
loop_
_entity_poly.entity_id
_entity_poly.type
_entity_poly.pdbx_seq_one_letter_code
_entity_poly.pdbx_strand_id
1 'polypeptide(L)'
;AAAPTALLFRGKPGSLCRQTDNLLAMIGGAVRSIGADVCHSGRVMRVWRRYGRRFETRSLHPNEVAALRSLEREGADEDRIATFLGGRWAAKEAVYKAVGGYRLLFPEIEVVAAAAAASDEVVRMPQPLVTLPLSGFGPRIKLHGASLAAAEAMGVKKV
;
A
#
# COMPACT_ATOMS: atom_id res chain seq x y z
N ALA A 1 -37.46 0.37 12.46
CA ALA A 1 -36.60 -0.16 11.38
C ALA A 1 -36.95 0.59 10.10
N ALA A 2 -36.06 1.47 9.64
CA ALA A 2 -36.22 2.24 8.41
C ALA A 2 -35.00 1.94 7.53
N ALA A 3 -35.24 1.39 6.35
CA ALA A 3 -34.21 1.10 5.35
C ALA A 3 -33.70 2.42 4.73
N PRO A 4 -32.40 2.59 4.46
CA PRO A 4 -31.92 3.78 3.78
C PRO A 4 -32.25 3.70 2.29
N THR A 5 -32.96 4.72 1.82
CA THR A 5 -33.24 5.03 0.42
C THR A 5 -31.95 5.35 -0.32
N ALA A 6 -31.61 4.56 -1.35
CA ALA A 6 -30.52 4.87 -2.26
C ALA A 6 -30.99 5.85 -3.35
N LEU A 7 -30.43 7.06 -3.35
CA LEU A 7 -30.62 8.05 -4.41
C LEU A 7 -29.68 7.71 -5.58
N LEU A 8 -30.25 7.20 -6.68
CA LEU A 8 -29.51 6.78 -7.87
C LEU A 8 -29.38 7.95 -8.85
N PHE A 9 -28.17 8.51 -9.02
CA PHE A 9 -27.91 9.47 -10.10
C PHE A 9 -27.80 8.72 -11.44
N ARG A 10 -28.78 8.94 -12.34
CA ARG A 10 -28.78 8.41 -13.71
C ARG A 10 -27.79 9.18 -14.61
N GLY A 11 -26.60 8.63 -14.79
CA GLY A 11 -25.73 8.93 -15.95
C GLY A 11 -25.96 7.90 -17.05
N LYS A 12 -26.11 8.33 -18.31
CA LYS A 12 -26.40 7.45 -19.46
C LYS A 12 -25.32 6.35 -19.64
N PRO A 13 -25.70 5.11 -19.98
CA PRO A 13 -24.75 4.00 -20.08
C PRO A 13 -23.97 4.02 -21.40
N GLY A 14 -22.66 4.23 -21.32
CA GLY A 14 -21.70 3.72 -22.31
C GLY A 14 -21.44 2.23 -22.03
N SER A 15 -21.47 1.39 -23.07
CA SER A 15 -21.55 -0.08 -22.98
C SER A 15 -20.34 -0.81 -22.39
N LEU A 16 -19.32 -0.12 -21.91
CA LEU A 16 -18.13 -0.71 -21.28
C LEU A 16 -18.25 -0.92 -19.75
N CYS A 17 -19.27 -0.32 -19.10
CA CYS A 17 -19.32 -0.16 -17.63
C CYS A 17 -20.05 -1.29 -16.87
N ARG A 18 -20.59 -2.33 -17.52
CA ARG A 18 -21.33 -3.38 -16.77
C ARG A 18 -20.44 -4.38 -16.03
N GLN A 19 -19.19 -4.53 -16.45
CA GLN A 19 -18.31 -5.58 -15.90
C GLN A 19 -17.59 -5.13 -14.61
N THR A 20 -17.50 -3.82 -14.37
CA THR A 20 -16.95 -3.23 -13.14
C THR A 20 -17.94 -3.19 -11.99
N ASP A 21 -19.24 -3.16 -12.28
CA ASP A 21 -20.30 -3.02 -11.29
C ASP A 21 -20.40 -4.26 -10.38
N ASN A 22 -20.19 -5.46 -10.93
CA ASN A 22 -20.19 -6.70 -10.15
C ASN A 22 -18.93 -6.87 -9.28
N LEU A 23 -17.77 -6.35 -9.71
CA LEU A 23 -16.53 -6.44 -8.94
C LEU A 23 -16.56 -5.49 -7.73
N LEU A 24 -17.09 -4.28 -7.91
CA LEU A 24 -17.29 -3.31 -6.83
C LEU A 24 -18.34 -3.80 -5.81
N ALA A 25 -19.38 -4.51 -6.26
CA ALA A 25 -20.36 -5.14 -5.37
C ALA A 25 -19.78 -6.30 -4.55
N MET A 26 -18.83 -7.07 -5.09
CA MET A 26 -18.18 -8.18 -4.35
C MET A 26 -17.14 -7.74 -3.31
N ILE A 27 -16.52 -6.57 -3.48
CA ILE A 27 -15.43 -6.09 -2.59
C ILE A 27 -16.00 -5.23 -1.42
N GLY A 28 -17.31 -4.93 -1.40
CA GLY A 28 -17.99 -4.29 -0.28
C GLY A 28 -17.49 -2.88 0.10
N GLY A 29 -16.62 -2.28 -0.72
CA GLY A 29 -16.00 -0.98 -0.47
C GLY A 29 -15.78 -0.19 -1.75
N ALA A 30 -16.07 1.12 -1.69
CA ALA A 30 -15.75 2.05 -2.76
C ALA A 30 -14.28 2.48 -2.69
N VAL A 31 -13.59 2.53 -3.83
CA VAL A 31 -12.24 3.11 -3.91
C VAL A 31 -12.34 4.62 -3.67
N ARG A 32 -11.74 5.10 -2.58
CA ARG A 32 -11.79 6.52 -2.21
C ARG A 32 -10.79 7.38 -3.00
N SER A 33 -9.60 6.84 -3.25
CA SER A 33 -8.50 7.54 -3.94
C SER A 33 -7.37 6.56 -4.27
N ILE A 34 -6.46 6.99 -5.16
CA ILE A 34 -5.24 6.27 -5.52
C ILE A 34 -4.02 7.18 -5.34
N GLY A 35 -2.87 6.58 -5.05
CA GLY A 35 -1.59 7.29 -4.97
C GLY A 35 -0.49 6.44 -5.61
N ALA A 36 0.41 7.10 -6.32
CA ALA A 36 1.52 6.46 -7.02
C ALA A 36 2.82 7.24 -6.79
N ASP A 37 3.93 6.51 -6.70
CA ASP A 37 5.26 7.08 -6.55
C ASP A 37 6.31 6.22 -7.25
N VAL A 38 7.33 6.88 -7.80
CA VAL A 38 8.51 6.25 -8.39
C VAL A 38 9.73 6.79 -7.67
N CYS A 39 10.54 5.89 -7.12
CA CYS A 39 11.69 6.24 -6.31
C CYS A 39 12.99 5.71 -6.92
N HIS A 40 13.97 6.60 -7.08
CA HIS A 40 15.33 6.21 -7.44
C HIS A 40 16.07 5.67 -6.20
N SER A 41 16.27 4.36 -6.10
CA SER A 41 16.88 3.68 -4.95
C SER A 41 18.24 4.28 -4.54
N GLY A 42 19.11 4.57 -5.51
CA GLY A 42 20.41 5.22 -5.26
C GLY A 42 20.32 6.62 -4.63
N ARG A 43 19.20 7.35 -4.82
CA ARG A 43 18.99 8.65 -4.17
C ARG A 43 18.71 8.47 -2.69
N VAL A 44 17.85 7.51 -2.36
CA VAL A 44 17.51 7.18 -0.97
C VAL A 44 18.73 6.63 -0.24
N MET A 45 19.50 5.76 -0.90
CA MET A 45 20.78 5.26 -0.38
C MET A 45 21.73 6.40 -0.02
N ARG A 46 21.95 7.38 -0.93
CA ARG A 46 22.80 8.55 -0.64
C ARG A 46 22.31 9.37 0.55
N VAL A 47 20.99 9.56 0.68
CA VAL A 47 20.40 10.29 1.80
C VAL A 47 20.59 9.52 3.12
N TRP A 48 20.33 8.21 3.11
CA TRP A 48 20.55 7.36 4.28
C TRP A 48 22.02 7.32 4.67
N ARG A 49 22.97 7.20 3.74
CA ARG A 49 24.41 7.32 4.02
C ARG A 49 24.79 8.65 4.67
N ARG A 50 24.18 9.75 4.22
CA ARG A 50 24.47 11.09 4.74
C ARG A 50 23.92 11.30 6.15
N TYR A 51 22.73 10.79 6.45
CA TYR A 51 22.00 11.14 7.69
C TYR A 51 21.81 9.98 8.67
N GLY A 52 22.10 8.74 8.26
CA GLY A 52 22.04 7.51 9.05
C GLY A 52 20.78 7.43 9.91
N ARG A 53 21.00 7.40 11.24
CA ARG A 53 19.92 7.29 12.24
C ARG A 53 18.87 8.40 12.17
N ARG A 54 19.22 9.59 11.70
CA ARG A 54 18.24 10.68 11.53
C ARG A 54 17.27 10.38 10.39
N PHE A 55 17.73 9.72 9.33
CA PHE A 55 16.84 9.25 8.27
C PHE A 55 15.94 8.14 8.79
N GLU A 56 16.51 7.15 9.48
CA GLU A 56 15.77 5.99 9.99
C GLU A 56 14.63 6.41 10.91
N THR A 57 14.91 7.25 11.91
CA THR A 57 13.91 7.72 12.88
C THR A 57 12.81 8.58 12.28
N ARG A 58 13.04 9.21 11.13
CA ARG A 58 12.05 10.07 10.46
C ARG A 58 11.31 9.40 9.32
N SER A 59 11.88 8.35 8.74
CA SER A 59 11.40 7.77 7.49
C SER A 59 10.96 6.32 7.64
N LEU A 60 11.50 5.58 8.62
CA LEU A 60 11.24 4.15 8.81
C LEU A 60 10.45 3.90 10.08
N HIS A 61 9.58 2.90 10.05
CA HIS A 61 8.93 2.35 11.22
C HIS A 61 9.95 1.53 12.04
N PRO A 62 9.87 1.45 13.38
CA PRO A 62 10.80 0.66 14.20
C PRO A 62 11.02 -0.79 13.70
N ASN A 63 9.95 -1.47 13.26
CA ASN A 63 10.05 -2.82 12.68
C ASN A 63 10.86 -2.86 11.37
N GLU A 64 10.79 -1.80 10.56
CA GLU A 64 11.57 -1.69 9.32
C GLU A 64 13.04 -1.41 9.61
N VAL A 65 13.33 -0.64 10.67
CA VAL A 65 14.72 -0.46 11.16
C VAL A 65 15.28 -1.80 11.63
N ALA A 66 14.50 -2.59 12.38
CA ALA A 66 14.92 -3.94 12.77
C ALA A 66 15.17 -4.85 11.55
N ALA A 67 14.31 -4.79 10.53
CA ALA A 67 14.49 -5.54 9.28
C ALA A 67 15.74 -5.09 8.50
N LEU A 68 16.00 -3.78 8.44
CA LEU A 68 17.22 -3.23 7.84
C LEU A 68 18.48 -3.76 8.54
N ARG A 69 18.47 -3.77 9.88
CA ARG A 69 19.57 -4.33 10.69
C ARG A 69 19.77 -5.83 10.46
N SER A 70 18.69 -6.58 10.22
CA SER A 70 18.79 -7.99 9.83
C SER A 70 19.49 -8.15 8.48
N LEU A 71 19.13 -7.35 7.48
CA LEU A 71 19.78 -7.36 6.17
C LEU A 71 21.28 -7.04 6.28
N GLU A 72 21.65 -6.05 7.08
CA GLU A 72 23.05 -5.72 7.34
C GLU A 72 23.82 -6.89 7.97
N ARG A 73 23.22 -7.59 8.95
CA ARG A 73 23.83 -8.78 9.58
C ARG A 73 23.96 -9.97 8.64
N GLU A 74 23.04 -10.12 7.70
CA GLU A 74 23.09 -11.13 6.63
C GLU A 74 24.14 -10.83 5.56
N GLY A 75 24.83 -9.67 5.64
CA GLY A 75 25.81 -9.26 4.64
C GLY A 75 25.17 -8.83 3.32
N ALA A 76 23.95 -8.26 3.36
CA ALA A 76 23.30 -7.73 2.17
C ALA A 76 24.17 -6.66 1.48
N ASP A 77 24.25 -6.74 0.16
CA ASP A 77 24.93 -5.75 -0.65
C ASP A 77 24.20 -4.40 -0.68
N GLU A 78 24.88 -3.39 -1.23
CA GLU A 78 24.34 -2.02 -1.30
C GLU A 78 23.04 -1.95 -2.11
N ASP A 79 22.92 -2.73 -3.19
CA ASP A 79 21.74 -2.73 -4.05
C ASP A 79 20.52 -3.31 -3.36
N ARG A 80 20.68 -4.36 -2.55
CA ARG A 80 19.61 -4.95 -1.73
C ARG A 80 19.17 -3.98 -0.65
N ILE A 81 20.09 -3.27 0.00
CA ILE A 81 19.75 -2.22 0.98
C ILE A 81 19.07 -1.03 0.28
N ALA A 82 19.56 -0.59 -0.88
CA ALA A 82 18.98 0.52 -1.63
C ALA A 82 17.56 0.19 -2.11
N THR A 83 17.34 -1.04 -2.58
CA THR A 83 16.03 -1.56 -2.97
C THR A 83 15.10 -1.63 -1.76
N PHE A 84 15.61 -2.09 -0.61
CA PHE A 84 14.84 -2.12 0.63
C PHE A 84 14.34 -0.72 1.00
N LEU A 85 15.24 0.26 1.10
CA LEU A 85 14.92 1.64 1.49
C LEU A 85 14.04 2.33 0.45
N GLY A 86 14.36 2.18 -0.83
CA GLY A 86 13.62 2.79 -1.94
C GLY A 86 12.18 2.27 -2.04
N GLY A 87 11.96 0.97 -1.83
CA GLY A 87 10.62 0.40 -1.82
C GLY A 87 9.74 0.94 -0.69
N ARG A 88 10.30 1.13 0.52
CA ARG A 88 9.55 1.71 1.65
C ARG A 88 9.24 3.17 1.40
N TRP A 89 10.22 3.91 0.85
CA TRP A 89 10.02 5.31 0.49
C TRP A 89 8.86 5.47 -0.50
N ALA A 90 8.91 4.75 -1.63
CA ALA A 90 7.88 4.80 -2.66
C ALA A 90 6.50 4.39 -2.12
N ALA A 91 6.42 3.31 -1.34
CA ALA A 91 5.17 2.85 -0.75
C ALA A 91 4.56 3.90 0.19
N LYS A 92 5.37 4.55 1.04
CA LYS A 92 4.90 5.58 1.97
C LYS A 92 4.44 6.85 1.25
N GLU A 93 5.16 7.28 0.22
CA GLU A 93 4.74 8.40 -0.64
C GLU A 93 3.44 8.10 -1.39
N ALA A 94 3.28 6.88 -1.91
CA ALA A 94 2.04 6.45 -2.56
C ALA A 94 0.85 6.49 -1.59
N VAL A 95 1.03 6.01 -0.36
CA VAL A 95 0.01 6.11 0.71
C VAL A 95 -0.30 7.57 1.05
N TYR A 96 0.73 8.40 1.21
CA TYR A 96 0.59 9.82 1.52
C TYR A 96 -0.25 10.55 0.45
N LYS A 97 0.03 10.29 -0.83
CA LYS A 97 -0.69 10.83 -1.97
C LYS A 97 -2.13 10.31 -2.07
N ALA A 98 -2.35 9.03 -1.77
CA ALA A 98 -3.69 8.45 -1.76
C ALA A 98 -4.55 9.08 -0.66
N VAL A 99 -4.01 9.23 0.56
CA VAL A 99 -4.79 9.70 1.71
C VAL A 99 -5.22 11.15 1.60
N GLY A 100 -4.38 12.04 1.03
CA GLY A 100 -4.73 13.41 0.63
C GLY A 100 -5.54 14.21 1.66
N GLY A 101 -4.88 15.00 2.51
CA GLY A 101 -5.54 15.95 3.42
C GLY A 101 -5.26 15.77 4.92
N TYR A 102 -4.50 14.75 5.30
CA TYR A 102 -4.04 14.54 6.68
C TYR A 102 -2.53 14.40 6.76
N ARG A 103 -1.98 14.77 7.92
CA ARG A 103 -0.55 14.68 8.20
C ARG A 103 -0.21 13.27 8.68
N LEU A 104 0.09 12.37 7.75
CA LEU A 104 0.63 11.05 8.08
C LEU A 104 2.13 11.16 8.39
N LEU A 105 2.56 10.46 9.44
CA LEU A 105 3.97 10.41 9.83
C LEU A 105 4.60 9.15 9.24
N PHE A 106 5.67 9.29 8.46
CA PHE A 106 6.37 8.16 7.85
C PHE A 106 6.80 7.06 8.84
N PRO A 107 7.26 7.36 10.07
CA PRO A 107 7.59 6.34 11.06
C PRO A 107 6.38 5.57 11.60
N GLU A 108 5.16 6.05 11.37
CA GLU A 108 3.91 5.38 11.75
C GLU A 108 3.30 4.57 10.61
N ILE A 109 3.88 4.63 9.41
CA ILE A 109 3.51 3.80 8.27
C ILE A 109 4.50 2.64 8.21
N GLU A 110 4.01 1.42 8.35
CA GLU A 110 4.81 0.20 8.25
C GLU A 110 4.46 -0.54 6.95
N VAL A 111 5.48 -0.81 6.14
CA VAL A 111 5.36 -1.61 4.93
C VAL A 111 5.74 -3.05 5.25
N VAL A 112 4.73 -3.91 5.32
CA VAL A 112 4.87 -5.33 5.63
C VAL A 112 4.88 -6.11 4.31
N ALA A 113 5.72 -7.14 4.20
CA ALA A 113 5.60 -8.07 3.08
C ALA A 113 4.19 -8.71 3.09
N ALA A 114 3.58 -8.91 1.91
CA ALA A 114 2.46 -9.85 1.86
C ALA A 114 2.95 -11.19 2.40
N ALA A 115 2.20 -11.78 3.34
CA ALA A 115 2.34 -13.21 3.57
C ALA A 115 2.19 -13.88 2.22
N ALA A 116 3.11 -14.78 1.86
CA ALA A 116 2.91 -15.65 0.71
C ALA A 116 1.52 -16.24 0.89
N ALA A 117 0.61 -15.93 -0.05
CA ALA A 117 -0.74 -16.44 0.03
C ALA A 117 -0.61 -17.96 0.18
N ALA A 118 -1.05 -18.49 1.32
CA ALA A 118 -1.34 -19.91 1.41
C ALA A 118 -2.32 -20.15 0.26
N SER A 119 -1.86 -20.97 -0.68
CA SER A 119 -2.53 -21.44 -1.89
C SER A 119 -4.05 -21.31 -1.86
N ASP A 120 -4.66 -20.70 -2.89
CA ASP A 120 -5.86 -21.32 -3.46
C ASP A 120 -6.21 -20.85 -4.89
N GLU A 121 -6.56 -21.85 -5.69
CA GLU A 121 -7.15 -21.89 -7.04
C GLU A 121 -6.50 -21.10 -8.20
N VAL A 122 -5.69 -21.82 -8.97
CA VAL A 122 -5.40 -21.50 -10.38
C VAL A 122 -6.67 -21.72 -11.20
N VAL A 123 -7.46 -20.66 -11.41
CA VAL A 123 -8.53 -20.67 -12.42
C VAL A 123 -7.87 -20.72 -13.81
N ARG A 124 -7.82 -21.91 -14.43
CA ARG A 124 -7.42 -22.06 -15.84
C ARG A 124 -8.62 -21.75 -16.73
N MET A 125 -8.56 -20.64 -17.45
CA MET A 125 -9.38 -20.38 -18.64
C MET A 125 -8.47 -20.13 -19.85
N PRO A 126 -8.93 -20.44 -21.08
CA PRO A 126 -8.13 -20.32 -22.28
C PRO A 126 -7.88 -18.83 -22.61
N GLN A 127 -6.64 -18.52 -22.98
CA GLN A 127 -5.98 -17.21 -23.01
C GLN A 127 -6.44 -16.26 -24.14
N PRO A 128 -6.03 -14.95 -24.15
CA PRO A 128 -4.97 -14.33 -23.36
C PRO A 128 -5.40 -13.05 -22.62
N LEU A 129 -5.84 -13.19 -21.38
CA LEU A 129 -5.74 -12.12 -20.40
C LEU A 129 -5.51 -12.77 -19.03
N VAL A 130 -4.26 -12.82 -18.58
CA VAL A 130 -3.93 -13.30 -17.24
C VAL A 130 -4.33 -12.20 -16.26
N THR A 131 -5.54 -12.24 -15.72
CA THR A 131 -5.83 -11.55 -14.46
C THR A 131 -5.21 -12.37 -13.34
N LEU A 132 -4.03 -11.97 -12.89
CA LEU A 132 -3.50 -12.46 -11.63
C LEU A 132 -4.53 -12.13 -10.52
N PRO A 133 -4.88 -13.07 -9.63
CA PRO A 133 -5.71 -12.74 -8.49
C PRO A 133 -5.01 -11.62 -7.70
N LEU A 134 -5.61 -10.43 -7.69
CA LEU A 134 -5.06 -9.22 -7.04
C LEU A 134 -5.03 -9.36 -5.51
N SER A 135 -5.63 -10.41 -4.96
CA SER A 135 -5.52 -10.78 -3.55
C SER A 135 -4.22 -11.55 -3.31
N GLY A 136 -3.22 -10.87 -2.74
CA GLY A 136 -1.97 -11.51 -2.27
C GLY A 136 -0.69 -11.03 -2.94
N PHE A 137 -0.78 -10.22 -4.00
CA PHE A 137 0.38 -9.64 -4.66
C PHE A 137 0.59 -8.19 -4.24
N GLY A 138 1.47 -7.96 -3.26
CA GLY A 138 1.99 -6.64 -2.94
C GLY A 138 2.23 -6.41 -1.44
N PRO A 139 3.12 -5.48 -1.07
CA PRO A 139 3.33 -5.13 0.33
C PRO A 139 2.02 -4.62 0.97
N ARG A 140 1.75 -5.03 2.21
CA ARG A 140 0.64 -4.54 3.03
C ARG A 140 1.08 -3.30 3.80
N ILE A 141 0.18 -2.34 3.96
CA ILE A 141 0.42 -1.13 4.75
C ILE A 141 -0.27 -1.27 6.11
N LYS A 142 0.48 -1.08 7.19
CA LYS A 142 -0.08 -0.90 8.53
C LYS A 142 0.15 0.54 8.98
N LEU A 143 -0.88 1.13 9.57
CA LEU A 143 -0.81 2.47 10.16
C LEU A 143 -0.82 2.33 11.68
N HIS A 144 -0.02 3.16 12.33
CA HIS A 144 0.16 3.19 13.78
C HIS A 144 -0.10 4.60 14.34
N GLY A 145 -0.24 4.71 15.66
CA GLY A 145 -0.25 6.00 16.37
C GLY A 145 -1.25 7.03 15.81
N ALA A 146 -0.79 8.25 15.60
CA ALA A 146 -1.61 9.36 15.11
C ALA A 146 -2.11 9.12 13.67
N SER A 147 -1.32 8.44 12.84
CA SER A 147 -1.68 8.07 11.47
C SER A 147 -2.84 7.06 11.42
N LEU A 148 -2.90 6.13 12.37
CA LEU A 148 -4.05 5.22 12.52
C LEU A 148 -5.31 5.98 12.92
N ALA A 149 -5.22 6.85 13.93
CA ALA A 149 -6.35 7.65 14.38
C ALA A 149 -6.90 8.56 13.25
N ALA A 150 -6.02 9.16 12.45
CA ALA A 150 -6.41 9.94 11.28
C ALA A 150 -7.10 9.07 10.20
N ALA A 151 -6.65 7.84 9.99
CA ALA A 151 -7.28 6.92 9.05
C ALA A 151 -8.67 6.47 9.51
N GLU A 152 -8.83 6.15 10.81
CA GLU A 152 -10.12 5.80 11.40
C GLU A 152 -11.12 6.96 11.30
N ALA A 153 -10.67 8.21 11.48
CA ALA A 153 -11.50 9.40 11.28
C ALA A 153 -12.02 9.57 9.83
N MET A 154 -11.34 8.99 8.84
CA MET A 154 -11.79 8.96 7.43
C MET A 154 -12.76 7.80 7.12
N GLY A 155 -13.07 6.96 8.12
CA GLY A 155 -13.90 5.77 7.94
C GLY A 155 -13.14 4.57 7.36
N VAL A 156 -11.80 4.57 7.41
CA VAL A 156 -11.00 3.39 7.08
C VAL A 156 -11.24 2.34 8.15
N LYS A 157 -11.91 1.23 7.79
CA LYS A 157 -12.18 0.13 8.71
C LYS A 157 -10.97 -0.81 8.78
N LYS A 158 -10.67 -1.33 9.97
CA LYS A 158 -9.74 -2.46 10.12
C LYS A 158 -10.32 -3.67 9.36
N VAL A 159 -9.51 -4.23 8.47
CA VAL A 159 -9.76 -5.50 7.76
C VAL A 159 -8.88 -6.58 8.38
#